data_AF-A0AAN8RNX3-F1
#
_entry.id   AF-A0AAN8RNX3-F1
#
_cell.length_a   1.000
_cell.length_b   1.000
_cell.length_c   1.000
_cell.angle_alpha   90.00
_cell.angle_beta   90.00
_cell.angle_gamma   90.00
#
_symmetry.space_group_name_H-M   'P 1'
#
loop_
_entity.id
_entity.type
_entity.pdbx_description
1 polymer ?
#
loop_
_entity_poly.entity_id
_entity_poly.type
_entity_poly.pdbx_seq_one_letter_code
_entity_poly.pdbx_strand_id
1 'polypeptide(L)'
;MPSDPKVYSTFTVASGCICFGALHNIWSGSTVPTQNFPSARPQTNGTVIIHELEYNIVAKNGTWNVYRLVDNRNNNVSAWYVSHSCVEPVQDIRRILRVSGSPYEEDGGSPMNNDDTQREGVFAINRYDWGYYDRRYLDEIGEGVEEGANDVLANSNSAGLVDYSEAQHQVQQWKEMRPSERPSSRAGIWMYSPHAEYMFCRFGFDQARDAAQSFVFFSSYTEFARVSFEGLEEAVKRFEAPQERFERQLREGYDFSGIDELRKMSTPFGVGFSSFGSPPPAASDLQGPYRNNMVIFEAWDIENLRIASQNPRRASCSKSFAEQWKHHTHSLFNDLACYYLDRCIRPHIGLYDEVEVMANSIFARHVESGPNGLDSHLYRHFTQPDAEPISGFDADGVSGRIKEILVPEARSLISPDHSKGVCRVLAYLIMEISELASYRASDSSRLQIVPSDIRLSIYTDRDMFQIFQYSKALWQGLG
;
A
#
# COMPACT_ATOMS: atom_id res chain seq x y z
N MET A 1 25.50 28.01 -12.74
CA MET A 1 24.92 26.71 -12.35
C MET A 1 24.61 25.94 -13.62
N PRO A 2 24.92 24.63 -13.72
CA PRO A 2 24.52 23.82 -14.87
C PRO A 2 22.99 23.82 -15.00
N SER A 3 22.47 24.04 -16.20
CA SER A 3 21.05 23.92 -16.51
C SER A 3 20.62 22.49 -16.83
N ASP A 4 21.60 21.63 -17.14
CA ASP A 4 21.37 20.32 -17.73
C ASP A 4 22.13 19.23 -16.97
N PRO A 5 21.57 18.01 -16.88
CA PRO A 5 22.21 16.91 -16.19
C PRO A 5 23.48 16.46 -16.92
N LYS A 6 24.51 16.09 -16.15
CA LYS A 6 25.79 15.65 -16.69
C LYS A 6 25.68 14.23 -17.25
N VAL A 7 25.97 14.09 -18.54
CA VAL A 7 26.11 12.76 -19.18
C VAL A 7 27.36 12.08 -18.62
N TYR A 8 27.18 10.88 -18.05
CA TYR A 8 28.27 10.05 -17.55
C TYR A 8 28.99 9.33 -18.69
N SER A 9 28.23 8.68 -19.57
CA SER A 9 28.72 7.96 -20.73
C SER A 9 27.64 7.85 -21.81
N THR A 10 28.00 7.33 -22.98
CA THR A 10 27.07 7.10 -24.08
C THR A 10 27.34 5.76 -24.75
N PHE A 11 26.30 5.14 -25.30
CA PHE A 11 26.40 3.98 -26.17
C PHE A 11 25.42 4.13 -27.35
N THR A 12 25.51 3.24 -28.35
CA THR A 12 24.68 3.29 -29.55
C THR A 12 23.82 2.03 -29.69
N VAL A 13 22.54 2.22 -29.93
CA VAL A 13 21.61 1.16 -30.35
C VAL A 13 21.50 1.21 -31.87
N ALA A 14 22.02 0.19 -32.53
CA ALA A 14 22.01 0.07 -33.99
C ALA A 14 21.01 -0.99 -34.48
N SER A 15 20.73 -1.99 -33.64
CA SER A 15 19.87 -3.14 -33.96
C SER A 15 18.37 -2.87 -33.84
N GLY A 16 17.97 -1.73 -33.28
CA GLY A 16 16.57 -1.43 -32.92
C GLY A 16 16.10 -2.16 -31.66
N CYS A 17 17.00 -2.81 -30.94
CA CYS A 17 16.66 -3.60 -29.76
C CYS A 17 17.79 -3.54 -28.73
N ILE A 18 17.42 -3.62 -27.47
CA ILE A 18 18.34 -3.67 -26.34
C ILE A 18 18.13 -4.98 -25.58
N CYS A 19 19.21 -5.66 -25.20
CA CYS A 19 19.22 -6.72 -24.19
C CYS A 19 19.56 -6.12 -22.82
N PHE A 20 18.93 -6.63 -21.75
CA PHE A 20 19.05 -6.06 -20.41
C PHE A 20 19.12 -7.11 -19.29
N GLY A 21 19.64 -6.71 -18.13
CA GLY A 21 19.63 -7.49 -16.90
C GLY A 21 21.01 -7.97 -16.45
N ALA A 22 21.07 -9.12 -15.76
CA ALA A 22 22.34 -9.77 -15.43
C ALA A 22 22.99 -10.39 -16.69
N LEU A 23 24.23 -10.86 -16.57
CA LEU A 23 24.99 -11.39 -17.73
C LEU A 23 24.24 -12.52 -18.47
N HIS A 24 23.71 -13.50 -17.73
CA HIS A 24 22.94 -14.60 -18.30
C HIS A 24 21.60 -14.15 -18.88
N ASN A 25 20.97 -13.13 -18.29
CA ASN A 25 19.74 -12.54 -18.84
C ASN A 25 20.00 -11.85 -20.19
N ILE A 26 21.07 -11.04 -20.29
CA ILE A 26 21.48 -10.37 -21.54
C ILE A 26 21.78 -11.40 -22.62
N TRP A 27 22.50 -12.48 -22.25
CA TRP A 27 22.76 -13.60 -23.15
C TRP A 27 21.46 -14.24 -23.63
N SER A 28 20.58 -14.62 -22.69
CA SER A 28 19.26 -15.20 -22.99
C SER A 28 18.47 -14.32 -23.97
N GLY A 29 18.37 -13.02 -23.69
CA GLY A 29 17.62 -12.08 -24.52
C GLY A 29 18.17 -11.94 -25.95
N SER A 30 19.47 -12.14 -26.15
CA SER A 30 20.08 -12.14 -27.50
C SER A 30 19.75 -13.38 -28.33
N THR A 31 19.18 -14.43 -27.73
CA THR A 31 18.89 -15.71 -28.41
C THR A 31 17.44 -15.87 -28.84
N VAL A 32 16.57 -14.93 -28.46
CA VAL A 32 15.14 -14.98 -28.76
C VAL A 32 14.71 -13.78 -29.61
N PRO A 33 13.56 -13.85 -30.32
CA PRO A 33 13.06 -12.73 -31.13
C PRO A 33 12.83 -11.46 -30.31
N THR A 34 12.94 -10.30 -30.98
CA THR A 34 12.78 -8.99 -30.35
C THR A 34 11.38 -8.78 -29.80
N GLN A 35 11.26 -8.37 -28.54
CA GLN A 35 10.00 -8.10 -27.86
C GLN A 35 9.53 -6.65 -28.08
N ASN A 36 8.32 -6.47 -28.61
CA ASN A 36 7.64 -5.16 -28.66
C ASN A 36 7.20 -4.71 -27.25
N PHE A 37 6.45 -3.60 -27.13
CA PHE A 37 5.88 -3.21 -25.84
C PHE A 37 5.15 -4.38 -25.15
N PRO A 38 5.61 -4.84 -23.97
CA PRO A 38 5.07 -6.05 -23.38
C PRO A 38 3.63 -5.83 -22.91
N SER A 39 2.76 -6.80 -23.22
CA SER A 39 1.46 -6.94 -22.54
C SER A 39 1.56 -7.82 -21.30
N ALA A 40 2.78 -8.02 -20.77
CA ALA A 40 3.05 -8.93 -19.66
C ALA A 40 2.29 -8.48 -18.42
N ARG A 41 1.22 -9.22 -18.09
CA ARG A 41 0.50 -9.05 -16.84
C ARG A 41 1.22 -9.84 -15.75
N PRO A 42 1.31 -9.30 -14.53
CA PRO A 42 1.91 -10.01 -13.41
C PRO A 42 1.24 -11.37 -13.20
N GLN A 43 2.05 -12.40 -12.99
CA GLN A 43 1.59 -13.74 -12.64
C GLN A 43 2.07 -14.10 -11.23
N THR A 44 1.22 -14.78 -10.47
CA THR A 44 1.61 -15.30 -9.16
C THR A 44 2.43 -16.56 -9.34
N ASN A 45 3.66 -16.59 -8.80
CA ASN A 45 4.49 -17.77 -8.72
C ASN A 45 4.95 -17.99 -7.28
N GLY A 46 4.35 -18.97 -6.58
CA GLY A 46 4.58 -19.17 -5.16
C GLY A 46 4.15 -17.95 -4.33
N THR A 47 5.10 -17.32 -3.63
CA THR A 47 4.89 -16.13 -2.79
C THR A 47 5.24 -14.81 -3.48
N VAL A 48 5.76 -14.87 -4.71
CA VAL A 48 6.18 -13.70 -5.46
C VAL A 48 5.31 -13.50 -6.68
N ILE A 49 5.17 -12.25 -7.07
CA ILE A 49 4.54 -11.87 -8.33
C ILE A 49 5.68 -11.59 -9.30
N ILE A 50 5.68 -12.32 -10.41
CA ILE A 50 6.70 -12.20 -11.45
C ILE A 50 6.07 -11.84 -12.80
N HIS A 51 6.87 -11.20 -13.64
CA HIS A 51 6.60 -11.05 -15.06
C HIS A 51 7.51 -12.01 -15.83
N GLU A 52 6.94 -12.76 -16.76
CA GLU A 52 7.75 -13.51 -17.72
C GLU A 52 8.38 -12.52 -18.71
N LEU A 53 9.71 -12.50 -18.77
CA LEU A 53 10.50 -11.56 -19.57
C LEU A 53 11.36 -12.30 -20.58
N GLU A 54 11.58 -11.68 -21.75
CA GLU A 54 12.51 -12.16 -22.76
C GLU A 54 13.88 -11.46 -22.69
N TYR A 55 14.09 -10.57 -21.72
CA TYR A 55 15.34 -9.82 -21.48
C TYR A 55 15.88 -9.06 -22.69
N ASN A 56 15.03 -8.79 -23.67
CA ASN A 56 15.28 -7.90 -24.77
C ASN A 56 14.02 -7.05 -25.02
N ILE A 57 14.19 -5.86 -25.59
CA ILE A 57 13.08 -4.95 -25.86
C ILE A 57 13.38 -4.05 -27.06
N VAL A 58 12.38 -3.82 -27.91
CA VAL A 58 12.49 -2.86 -29.03
C VAL A 58 12.80 -1.48 -28.45
N ALA A 59 13.81 -0.82 -29.02
CA ALA A 59 14.36 0.42 -28.50
C ALA A 59 14.69 1.39 -29.64
N LYS A 60 14.64 2.70 -29.35
CA LYS A 60 14.98 3.72 -30.34
C LYS A 60 16.42 3.58 -30.80
N ASN A 61 16.60 3.50 -32.12
CA ASN A 61 17.91 3.53 -32.76
C ASN A 61 18.60 4.88 -32.56
N GLY A 62 19.90 4.83 -32.28
CA GLY A 62 20.74 6.01 -32.14
C GLY A 62 21.54 6.02 -30.85
N THR A 63 21.97 7.22 -30.46
CA THR A 63 22.80 7.43 -29.26
C THR A 63 21.93 7.46 -28.01
N TRP A 64 22.34 6.70 -27.00
CA TRP A 64 21.76 6.71 -25.66
C TRP A 64 22.74 7.31 -24.67
N ASN A 65 22.24 8.26 -23.88
CA ASN A 65 22.97 8.94 -22.82
C ASN A 65 22.72 8.21 -21.49
N VAL A 66 23.79 7.98 -20.75
CA VAL A 66 23.77 7.39 -19.40
C VAL A 66 23.99 8.50 -18.39
N TYR A 67 23.17 8.54 -17.36
CA TYR A 67 23.21 9.50 -16.27
C TYR A 67 23.28 8.79 -14.93
N ARG A 68 24.16 9.29 -14.05
CA ARG A 68 24.20 8.89 -12.65
C ARG A 68 23.21 9.72 -11.86
N LEU A 69 22.43 9.05 -11.02
CA LEU A 69 21.56 9.69 -10.04
C LEU A 69 22.23 9.56 -8.66
N VAL A 70 22.50 10.70 -8.03
CA VAL A 70 23.28 10.79 -6.79
C VAL A 70 22.38 11.14 -5.60
N ASP A 71 22.63 10.50 -4.46
CA ASP A 71 21.96 10.84 -3.21
C ASP A 71 22.56 12.15 -2.66
N ASN A 72 21.71 13.15 -2.46
CA ASN A 72 22.12 14.48 -2.04
C ASN A 72 22.78 14.52 -0.64
N ARG A 73 22.65 13.46 0.17
CA ARG A 73 23.22 13.39 1.52
C ARG A 73 24.71 13.02 1.54
N ASN A 74 25.11 12.12 0.66
CA ASN A 74 26.45 11.50 0.68
C ASN A 74 27.15 11.55 -0.69
N ASN A 75 26.46 12.04 -1.72
CA ASN A 75 26.95 12.14 -3.10
C ASN A 75 27.31 10.79 -3.75
N ASN A 76 26.78 9.68 -3.22
CA ASN A 76 26.94 8.35 -3.80
C ASN A 76 25.92 8.11 -4.90
N VAL A 77 26.28 7.26 -5.87
CA VAL A 77 25.36 6.80 -6.91
C VAL A 77 24.29 5.91 -6.26
N SER A 78 23.04 6.34 -6.31
CA SER A 78 21.89 5.61 -5.75
C SER A 78 21.07 4.91 -6.84
N ALA A 79 21.07 5.46 -8.06
CA ALA A 79 20.33 4.95 -9.19
C ALA A 79 20.96 5.40 -10.51
N TRP A 80 20.47 4.85 -11.61
CA TRP A 80 20.90 5.16 -12.97
C TRP A 80 19.69 5.51 -13.83
N TYR A 81 19.87 6.50 -14.70
CA TYR A 81 18.92 6.84 -15.74
C TYR A 81 19.60 6.78 -17.10
N VAL A 82 18.98 6.12 -18.06
CA VAL A 82 19.48 5.99 -19.42
C VAL A 82 18.38 6.43 -20.37
N SER A 83 18.71 7.23 -21.38
CA SER A 83 17.71 7.65 -22.36
C SER A 83 18.31 7.91 -23.73
N HIS A 84 17.49 7.75 -24.78
CA HIS A 84 17.85 8.15 -26.12
C HIS A 84 18.11 9.67 -26.17
N SER A 85 19.06 10.12 -26.99
CA SER A 85 19.53 11.51 -27.05
C SER A 85 18.47 12.56 -27.40
N CYS A 86 17.31 12.13 -27.92
CA CYS A 86 16.17 13.00 -28.21
C CYS A 86 15.19 13.18 -27.05
N VAL A 87 15.41 12.51 -25.92
CA VAL A 87 14.54 12.57 -24.73
C VAL A 87 15.05 13.65 -23.80
N GLU A 88 14.13 14.45 -23.25
CA GLU A 88 14.46 15.36 -22.15
C GLU A 88 14.48 14.55 -20.84
N PRO A 89 15.67 14.35 -20.23
CA PRO A 89 15.86 13.38 -19.16
C PRO A 89 15.06 13.69 -17.88
N VAL A 90 14.92 14.97 -17.51
CA VAL A 90 14.29 15.36 -16.23
C VAL A 90 12.78 15.15 -16.28
N GLN A 91 12.12 15.56 -17.36
CA GLN A 91 10.69 15.39 -17.57
C GLN A 91 10.32 13.91 -17.72
N ASP A 92 11.13 13.13 -18.46
CA ASP A 92 10.80 11.73 -18.72
C ASP A 92 10.96 10.85 -17.47
N ILE A 93 12.02 11.01 -16.68
CA ILE A 93 12.12 10.26 -15.41
C ILE A 93 10.99 10.62 -14.45
N ARG A 94 10.60 11.90 -14.35
CA ARG A 94 9.48 12.35 -13.52
C ARG A 94 8.17 11.72 -13.94
N ARG A 95 7.92 11.61 -15.24
CA ARG A 95 6.76 10.94 -15.82
C ARG A 95 6.73 9.45 -15.43
N ILE A 96 7.86 8.75 -15.53
CA ILE A 96 7.97 7.34 -15.14
C ILE A 96 7.69 7.16 -13.64
N LEU A 97 8.39 7.92 -12.79
CA LEU A 97 8.31 7.80 -11.34
C LEU A 97 6.93 8.16 -10.78
N ARG A 98 6.16 9.01 -11.47
CA ARG A 98 4.77 9.34 -11.11
C ARG A 98 3.87 8.12 -11.09
N VAL A 99 4.09 7.15 -11.99
CA VAL A 99 3.22 5.96 -12.11
C VAL A 99 3.89 4.67 -11.68
N SER A 100 5.23 4.63 -11.64
CA SER A 100 5.98 3.43 -11.27
C SER A 100 7.38 3.76 -10.74
N GLY A 101 7.44 4.47 -9.61
CA GLY A 101 8.64 4.69 -8.82
C GLY A 101 9.00 3.54 -7.88
N SER A 102 9.66 3.90 -6.76
CA SER A 102 10.09 2.93 -5.75
C SER A 102 8.91 2.37 -4.96
N PRO A 103 8.79 1.04 -4.77
CA PRO A 103 7.75 0.45 -3.92
C PRO A 103 7.92 0.79 -2.43
N TYR A 104 9.09 1.32 -2.06
CA TYR A 104 9.41 1.70 -0.68
C TYR A 104 9.25 3.21 -0.45
N GLU A 105 8.88 3.97 -1.48
CA GLU A 105 8.49 5.37 -1.34
C GLU A 105 6.98 5.52 -1.36
N GLU A 106 6.50 6.44 -0.54
CA GLU A 106 5.10 6.88 -0.57
C GLU A 106 4.81 7.57 -1.91
N ASP A 107 3.60 7.34 -2.44
CA ASP A 107 3.20 7.75 -3.79
C ASP A 107 4.21 7.30 -4.87
N GLY A 108 4.75 6.08 -4.72
CA GLY A 108 5.60 5.44 -5.72
C GLY A 108 4.83 4.89 -6.93
N GLY A 109 3.51 5.03 -6.98
CA GLY A 109 2.70 4.40 -8.02
C GLY A 109 2.72 2.86 -7.93
N SER A 110 2.51 2.19 -9.06
CA SER A 110 2.47 0.73 -9.13
C SER A 110 3.88 0.15 -9.32
N PRO A 111 4.32 -0.82 -8.49
CA PRO A 111 5.57 -1.55 -8.74
C PRO A 111 5.41 -2.66 -9.79
N MET A 112 4.20 -2.87 -10.31
CA MET A 112 3.84 -3.92 -11.27
C MET A 112 3.21 -3.31 -12.52
N ASN A 113 3.19 -4.10 -13.60
CA ASN A 113 2.49 -3.72 -14.82
C ASN A 113 0.97 -3.73 -14.60
N ASN A 114 0.34 -2.57 -14.75
CA ASN A 114 -1.10 -2.40 -14.62
C ASN A 114 -1.63 -1.44 -15.71
N ASP A 115 -2.93 -1.12 -15.65
CA ASP A 115 -3.56 -0.26 -16.65
C ASP A 115 -2.98 1.16 -16.66
N ASP A 116 -2.53 1.67 -15.51
CA ASP A 116 -1.92 3.00 -15.39
C ASP A 116 -0.52 3.03 -16.00
N THR A 117 0.33 2.03 -15.70
CA THR A 117 1.67 1.94 -16.30
C THR A 117 1.54 1.72 -17.81
N GLN A 118 0.59 0.89 -18.25
CA GLN A 118 0.32 0.67 -19.67
C GLN A 118 -0.14 1.95 -20.38
N ARG A 119 -1.04 2.73 -19.77
CA ARG A 119 -1.54 4.00 -20.32
C ARG A 119 -0.43 5.03 -20.49
N GLU A 120 0.53 5.07 -19.57
CA GLU A 120 1.68 5.97 -19.62
C GLU A 120 2.86 5.40 -20.40
N GLY A 121 2.76 4.19 -20.99
CA GLY A 121 3.88 3.57 -21.71
C GLY A 121 5.08 3.29 -20.81
N VAL A 122 4.81 2.85 -19.58
CA VAL A 122 5.82 2.44 -18.60
C VAL A 122 5.74 0.92 -18.42
N PHE A 123 6.88 0.26 -18.61
CA PHE A 123 7.02 -1.17 -18.35
C PHE A 123 7.84 -1.40 -17.09
N ALA A 124 7.21 -2.00 -16.08
CA ALA A 124 7.79 -2.24 -14.76
C ALA A 124 8.44 -3.63 -14.68
N ILE A 125 9.70 -3.66 -14.26
CA ILE A 125 10.48 -4.88 -13.98
C ILE A 125 10.79 -4.88 -12.48
N ASN A 126 10.35 -5.92 -11.79
CA ASN A 126 10.45 -6.09 -10.36
C ASN A 126 11.72 -6.87 -9.99
N ARG A 127 12.11 -6.82 -8.71
CA ARG A 127 13.29 -7.53 -8.17
C ARG A 127 13.27 -9.05 -8.39
N TYR A 128 12.10 -9.61 -8.68
CA TYR A 128 11.90 -11.05 -8.88
C TYR A 128 11.88 -11.48 -10.35
N ASP A 129 11.97 -10.53 -11.29
CA ASP A 129 11.77 -10.82 -12.72
C ASP A 129 13.08 -11.20 -13.45
N TRP A 130 14.22 -11.16 -12.76
CA TRP A 130 15.54 -11.21 -13.37
C TRP A 130 16.63 -11.62 -12.37
N GLY A 131 17.87 -11.73 -12.86
CA GLY A 131 19.03 -12.10 -12.04
C GLY A 131 18.88 -13.50 -11.47
N TYR A 132 19.08 -13.64 -10.16
CA TYR A 132 18.99 -14.90 -9.41
C TYR A 132 17.67 -15.67 -9.62
N TYR A 133 16.57 -14.97 -9.89
CA TYR A 133 15.24 -15.57 -10.04
C TYR A 133 15.00 -16.18 -11.43
N ASP A 134 15.90 -15.94 -12.38
CA ASP A 134 15.90 -16.55 -13.70
C ASP A 134 17.18 -17.36 -13.91
N ARG A 135 17.02 -18.62 -14.32
CA ARG A 135 18.13 -19.57 -14.45
C ARG A 135 18.54 -19.83 -15.91
N ARG A 136 17.90 -19.19 -16.89
CA ARG A 136 18.23 -19.41 -18.30
C ARG A 136 19.68 -18.99 -18.54
N TYR A 137 20.47 -19.91 -19.08
CA TYR A 137 21.92 -19.74 -19.33
C TYR A 137 22.78 -19.42 -18.10
N LEU A 138 22.24 -19.49 -16.87
CA LEU A 138 23.01 -19.21 -15.65
C LEU A 138 24.14 -20.24 -15.47
N ASP A 139 23.88 -21.51 -15.75
CA ASP A 139 24.90 -22.57 -15.63
C ASP A 139 26.02 -22.45 -16.68
N GLU A 140 25.76 -21.79 -17.82
CA GLU A 140 26.73 -21.61 -18.92
C GLU A 140 27.54 -20.32 -18.78
N ILE A 141 26.86 -19.21 -18.46
CA ILE A 141 27.46 -17.86 -18.41
C ILE A 141 27.94 -17.51 -17.01
N GLY A 142 27.25 -18.02 -15.97
CA GLY A 142 27.47 -17.64 -14.58
C GLY A 142 27.06 -16.20 -14.27
N GLU A 143 27.27 -15.79 -13.02
CA GLU A 143 27.05 -14.41 -12.57
C GLU A 143 28.25 -13.49 -12.86
N GLY A 144 29.38 -14.07 -13.30
CA GLY A 144 30.66 -13.40 -13.49
C GLY A 144 31.50 -13.37 -12.21
N VAL A 145 32.65 -12.68 -12.27
CA VAL A 145 33.56 -12.56 -11.12
C VAL A 145 32.88 -11.80 -9.97
N GLU A 146 32.92 -12.34 -8.76
CA GLU A 146 32.40 -11.69 -7.56
C GLU A 146 33.24 -10.47 -7.15
N GLU A 147 32.59 -9.48 -6.54
CA GLU A 147 33.32 -8.40 -5.87
C GLU A 147 33.94 -8.92 -4.55
N GLY A 148 34.83 -8.14 -3.94
CA GLY A 148 35.39 -8.51 -2.64
C GLY A 148 34.34 -8.63 -1.53
N ALA A 149 34.75 -9.11 -0.36
CA ALA A 149 33.89 -9.33 0.82
C ALA A 149 33.06 -8.11 1.26
N ASN A 150 33.38 -6.91 0.76
CA ASN A 150 32.64 -5.69 1.05
C ASN A 150 31.32 -5.55 0.25
N ASP A 151 31.15 -6.25 -0.87
CA ASP A 151 29.91 -6.19 -1.67
C ASP A 151 29.60 -7.52 -2.36
N VAL A 152 29.30 -8.53 -1.55
CA VAL A 152 29.00 -9.89 -2.03
C VAL A 152 27.77 -9.98 -2.94
N LEU A 153 26.94 -8.92 -2.97
CA LEU A 153 25.73 -8.85 -3.81
C LEU A 153 25.95 -8.04 -5.10
N ALA A 154 27.20 -7.67 -5.43
CA ALA A 154 27.52 -6.81 -6.57
C ALA A 154 26.95 -7.31 -7.91
N ASN A 155 26.91 -8.63 -8.13
CA ASN A 155 26.32 -9.21 -9.34
C ASN A 155 24.78 -9.10 -9.37
N SER A 156 24.13 -9.12 -8.20
CA SER A 156 22.68 -8.99 -8.05
C SER A 156 22.20 -7.54 -7.97
N ASN A 157 23.10 -6.60 -7.64
CA ASN A 157 22.78 -5.17 -7.55
C ASN A 157 23.20 -4.35 -8.79
N SER A 158 23.55 -5.05 -9.87
CA SER A 158 23.99 -4.47 -11.13
C SER A 158 23.14 -4.92 -12.31
N ALA A 159 23.09 -4.12 -13.36
CA ALA A 159 22.45 -4.47 -14.63
C ALA A 159 23.26 -3.98 -15.82
N GLY A 160 23.30 -4.77 -16.88
CA GLY A 160 23.76 -4.33 -18.19
C GLY A 160 22.60 -3.88 -19.07
N LEU A 161 22.91 -2.97 -20.00
CA LEU A 161 22.05 -2.54 -21.09
C LEU A 161 22.90 -2.51 -22.37
N VAL A 162 22.60 -3.38 -23.33
CA VAL A 162 23.46 -3.62 -24.50
C VAL A 162 22.64 -3.70 -25.78
N ASP A 163 23.17 -3.16 -26.88
CA ASP A 163 22.61 -3.39 -28.21
C ASP A 163 22.49 -4.90 -28.50
N TYR A 164 21.32 -5.31 -29.01
CA TYR A 164 21.00 -6.72 -29.25
C TYR A 164 22.05 -7.44 -30.11
N SER A 165 22.59 -6.78 -31.14
CA SER A 165 23.55 -7.40 -32.07
C SER A 165 24.93 -7.64 -31.47
N GLU A 166 25.27 -6.93 -30.39
CA GLU A 166 26.56 -6.99 -29.72
C GLU A 166 26.49 -7.68 -28.34
N ALA A 167 25.29 -8.07 -27.91
CA ALA A 167 25.00 -8.56 -26.56
C ALA A 167 25.90 -9.73 -26.13
N GLN A 168 26.02 -10.77 -26.96
CA GLN A 168 26.85 -11.94 -26.65
C GLN A 168 28.33 -11.59 -26.51
N HIS A 169 28.85 -10.80 -27.45
CA HIS A 169 30.24 -10.37 -27.42
C HIS A 169 30.54 -9.53 -26.17
N GLN A 170 29.65 -8.61 -25.80
CA GLN A 170 29.82 -7.78 -24.61
C GLN A 170 29.76 -8.60 -23.31
N VAL A 171 28.86 -9.59 -23.22
CA VAL A 171 28.76 -10.50 -22.07
C VAL A 171 30.05 -11.31 -21.89
N GLN A 172 30.62 -11.84 -22.98
CA GLN A 172 31.88 -12.60 -22.92
C GLN A 172 33.05 -11.75 -22.42
N GLN A 173 33.05 -10.44 -22.68
CA GLN A 173 34.06 -9.54 -22.13
C GLN A 173 33.83 -9.25 -20.64
N TRP A 174 32.58 -9.00 -20.24
CA TRP A 174 32.26 -8.60 -18.86
C TRP A 174 32.29 -9.76 -17.86
N LYS A 175 32.04 -11.00 -18.28
CA LYS A 175 31.98 -12.15 -17.36
C LYS A 175 33.30 -12.41 -16.61
N GLU A 176 34.42 -12.05 -17.22
CA GLU A 176 35.77 -12.18 -16.64
C GLU A 176 36.18 -10.99 -15.76
N MET A 177 35.27 -10.04 -15.54
CA MET A 177 35.52 -8.81 -14.79
C MET A 177 34.55 -8.67 -13.62
N ARG A 178 35.04 -8.06 -12.54
CA ARG A 178 34.20 -7.68 -11.40
C ARG A 178 33.18 -6.61 -11.82
N PRO A 179 31.97 -6.57 -11.25
CA PRO A 179 30.95 -5.57 -11.57
C PRO A 179 31.45 -4.13 -11.56
N SER A 180 32.29 -3.77 -10.57
CA SER A 180 32.86 -2.42 -10.44
C SER A 180 33.87 -2.04 -11.53
N GLU A 181 34.42 -3.03 -12.24
CA GLU A 181 35.49 -2.86 -13.23
C GLU A 181 35.00 -2.96 -14.67
N ARG A 182 33.73 -3.34 -14.89
CA ARG A 182 33.15 -3.50 -16.23
C ARG A 182 33.08 -2.14 -16.93
N PRO A 183 33.85 -1.93 -18.01
CA PRO A 183 33.92 -0.63 -18.66
C PRO A 183 32.65 -0.36 -19.48
N SER A 184 32.31 0.93 -19.62
CA SER A 184 31.37 1.37 -20.66
C SER A 184 31.95 1.09 -22.05
N SER A 185 31.09 0.72 -23.00
CA SER A 185 31.48 0.49 -24.39
C SER A 185 30.56 1.22 -25.35
N ARG A 186 30.88 1.19 -26.65
CA ARG A 186 29.96 1.71 -27.68
C ARG A 186 28.70 0.87 -27.84
N ALA A 187 28.76 -0.40 -27.44
CA ALA A 187 27.68 -1.35 -27.57
C ALA A 187 26.75 -1.37 -26.35
N GLY A 188 27.22 -0.93 -25.17
CA GLY A 188 26.41 -0.96 -23.97
C GLY A 188 27.06 -0.38 -22.73
N ILE A 189 26.30 -0.41 -21.65
CA ILE A 189 26.68 0.09 -20.34
C ILE A 189 26.44 -0.98 -19.28
N TRP A 190 27.36 -1.08 -18.31
CA TRP A 190 27.16 -1.78 -17.06
C TRP A 190 26.87 -0.77 -15.95
N MET A 191 25.72 -0.91 -15.30
CA MET A 191 25.26 -0.05 -14.21
C MET A 191 25.44 -0.80 -12.89
N TYR A 192 26.43 -0.40 -12.12
CA TYR A 192 26.73 -0.94 -10.79
C TYR A 192 26.29 0.03 -9.70
N SER A 193 25.55 -0.45 -8.71
CA SER A 193 25.13 0.30 -7.53
C SER A 193 25.71 -0.35 -6.26
N PRO A 194 26.81 0.18 -5.71
CA PRO A 194 27.51 -0.45 -4.59
C PRO A 194 26.63 -0.64 -3.36
N HIS A 195 26.72 -1.82 -2.74
CA HIS A 195 25.99 -2.19 -1.51
C HIS A 195 24.46 -2.05 -1.61
N ALA A 196 23.92 -1.94 -2.82
CA ALA A 196 22.49 -1.90 -3.03
C ALA A 196 21.89 -3.30 -2.96
N GLU A 197 20.60 -3.37 -2.66
CA GLU A 197 19.83 -4.60 -2.64
C GLU A 197 18.45 -4.35 -3.25
N TYR A 198 17.82 -5.43 -3.72
CA TYR A 198 16.46 -5.42 -4.25
C TYR A 198 16.30 -4.42 -5.39
N MET A 199 16.78 -4.82 -6.56
CA MET A 199 16.85 -3.93 -7.71
C MET A 199 15.58 -3.95 -8.56
N PHE A 200 15.22 -2.78 -9.06
CA PHE A 200 14.04 -2.54 -9.87
C PHE A 200 14.43 -1.80 -11.14
N CYS A 201 13.70 -2.08 -12.23
CA CYS A 201 13.92 -1.40 -13.49
C CYS A 201 12.59 -0.88 -14.09
N ARG A 202 12.64 0.22 -14.82
CA ARG A 202 11.49 0.79 -15.53
C ARG A 202 11.91 1.17 -16.94
N PHE A 203 11.24 0.66 -17.96
CA PHE A 203 11.36 1.18 -19.31
C PHE A 203 10.29 2.25 -19.57
N GLY A 204 10.71 3.38 -20.10
CA GLY A 204 9.82 4.41 -20.64
C GLY A 204 9.75 4.29 -22.15
N PHE A 205 8.52 4.25 -22.68
CA PHE A 205 8.24 4.25 -24.11
C PHE A 205 7.76 5.63 -24.58
N ASP A 206 7.76 5.82 -25.90
CA ASP A 206 7.06 6.93 -26.52
C ASP A 206 5.53 6.77 -26.45
N GLN A 207 4.80 7.79 -26.91
CA GLN A 207 3.33 7.79 -26.89
C GLN A 207 2.72 6.68 -27.75
N ALA A 208 3.38 6.30 -28.84
CA ALA A 208 2.95 5.20 -29.71
C ALA A 208 3.15 3.84 -29.03
N ARG A 209 4.10 3.75 -28.08
CA ARG A 209 4.57 2.52 -27.43
C ARG A 209 5.24 1.58 -28.41
N ASP A 210 5.90 2.13 -29.42
CA ASP A 210 6.56 1.34 -30.46
C ASP A 210 7.98 0.96 -30.05
N ALA A 211 8.67 1.84 -29.33
CA ALA A 211 10.05 1.62 -28.91
C ALA A 211 10.34 2.23 -27.53
N ALA A 212 11.12 1.51 -26.72
CA ALA A 212 11.69 2.03 -25.50
C ALA A 212 12.62 3.20 -25.84
N GLN A 213 12.55 4.26 -25.06
CA GLN A 213 13.37 5.47 -25.22
C GLN A 213 14.09 5.86 -23.94
N SER A 214 13.77 5.22 -22.82
CA SER A 214 14.44 5.44 -21.54
C SER A 214 14.36 4.22 -20.63
N PHE A 215 15.26 4.19 -19.65
CA PHE A 215 15.43 3.14 -18.66
C PHE A 215 15.84 3.75 -17.32
N VAL A 216 15.15 3.37 -16.25
CA VAL A 216 15.50 3.73 -14.86
C VAL A 216 15.91 2.47 -14.13
N PHE A 217 17.04 2.50 -13.41
CA PHE A 217 17.54 1.40 -12.60
C PHE A 217 17.85 1.86 -11.18
N PHE A 218 17.22 1.24 -10.19
CA PHE A 218 17.29 1.70 -8.80
C PHE A 218 17.08 0.55 -7.80
N SER A 219 17.32 0.82 -6.53
CA SER A 219 17.26 -0.17 -5.45
C SER A 219 16.13 0.12 -4.46
N SER A 220 15.89 -0.77 -3.50
CA SER A 220 14.98 -0.49 -2.38
C SER A 220 15.41 0.70 -1.52
N TYR A 221 16.69 1.08 -1.59
CA TYR A 221 17.26 2.17 -0.81
C TYR A 221 17.19 3.54 -1.52
N THR A 222 16.73 3.57 -2.78
CA THR A 222 16.62 4.81 -3.54
C THR A 222 15.40 5.61 -3.09
N GLU A 223 15.66 6.78 -2.48
CA GLU A 223 14.65 7.79 -2.14
C GLU A 223 14.70 8.91 -3.19
N PHE A 224 13.87 8.85 -4.23
CA PHE A 224 13.85 9.78 -5.35
C PHE A 224 13.59 11.23 -4.94
N ALA A 225 12.97 11.46 -3.77
CA ALA A 225 12.83 12.79 -3.19
C ALA A 225 14.16 13.42 -2.70
N ARG A 226 15.23 12.61 -2.60
CA ARG A 226 16.57 13.01 -2.18
C ARG A 226 17.67 12.73 -3.21
N VAL A 227 17.27 12.24 -4.37
CA VAL A 227 18.19 11.86 -5.44
C VAL A 227 18.08 12.87 -6.57
N SER A 228 19.20 13.36 -7.06
CA SER A 228 19.29 14.30 -8.18
C SER A 228 20.12 13.71 -9.31
N PHE A 229 20.02 14.27 -10.51
CA PHE A 229 21.00 14.00 -11.55
C PHE A 229 22.37 14.55 -11.14
N GLU A 230 23.45 13.81 -11.42
CA GLU A 230 24.80 14.35 -11.23
C GLU A 230 24.94 15.71 -11.97
N GLY A 231 25.27 16.76 -11.23
CA GLY A 231 25.40 18.13 -11.75
C GLY A 231 24.17 19.02 -11.58
N LEU A 232 23.03 18.48 -11.12
CA LEU A 232 21.85 19.26 -10.73
C LEU A 232 21.67 19.24 -9.20
N GLU A 233 21.09 20.31 -8.66
CA GLU A 233 20.74 20.39 -7.23
C GLU A 233 19.31 19.88 -6.97
N GLU A 234 18.42 20.01 -7.95
CA GLU A 234 17.02 19.63 -7.82
C GLU A 234 16.85 18.11 -7.83
N ALA A 235 16.11 17.59 -6.85
CA ALA A 235 15.76 16.18 -6.79
C ALA A 235 14.81 15.78 -7.94
N VAL A 236 14.89 14.51 -8.34
CA VAL A 236 14.07 13.98 -9.44
C VAL A 236 12.60 13.89 -9.05
N LYS A 237 12.29 13.64 -7.76
CA LYS A 237 10.93 13.74 -7.19
C LYS A 237 10.88 14.90 -6.20
N ARG A 238 9.77 15.63 -6.17
CA ARG A 238 9.55 16.67 -5.16
C ARG A 238 9.33 16.00 -3.81
N PHE A 239 10.07 16.45 -2.80
CA PHE A 239 9.74 16.11 -1.41
C PHE A 239 8.42 16.79 -1.02
N GLU A 240 7.49 16.02 -0.50
CA GLU A 240 6.25 16.52 0.09
C GLU A 240 6.19 16.04 1.54
N ALA A 241 5.95 16.95 2.47
CA ALA A 241 5.75 16.55 3.86
C ALA A 241 4.48 15.68 3.96
N PRO A 242 4.39 14.75 4.93
CA PRO A 242 3.25 13.82 5.02
C PRO A 242 1.87 14.50 5.02
N GLN A 243 1.75 15.64 5.72
CA GLN A 243 0.52 16.41 5.77
C GLN A 243 0.21 17.11 4.42
N GLU A 244 1.22 17.64 3.73
CA GLU A 244 1.03 18.27 2.41
C GLU A 244 0.55 17.25 1.38
N ARG A 245 1.13 16.04 1.42
CA ARG A 245 0.70 14.90 0.61
C ARG A 245 -0.73 14.51 0.92
N PHE A 246 -1.09 14.36 2.20
CA PHE A 246 -2.45 13.98 2.58
C PHE A 246 -3.47 15.01 2.07
N GLU A 247 -3.19 16.30 2.22
CA GLU A 247 -4.04 17.37 1.69
C GLU A 247 -4.12 17.37 0.15
N ARG A 248 -3.02 17.05 -0.53
CA ARG A 248 -3.02 16.86 -1.99
C ARG A 248 -3.90 15.68 -2.38
N GLN A 249 -3.72 14.52 -1.76
CA GLN A 249 -4.51 13.32 -1.99
C GLN A 249 -6.01 13.58 -1.77
N LEU A 250 -6.38 14.35 -0.74
CA LEU A 250 -7.77 14.79 -0.53
C LEU A 250 -8.29 15.65 -1.68
N ARG A 251 -7.49 16.57 -2.22
CA ARG A 251 -7.86 17.42 -3.37
C ARG A 251 -7.95 16.63 -4.68
N GLU A 252 -7.11 15.63 -4.84
CA GLU A 252 -7.05 14.77 -6.03
C GLU A 252 -8.10 13.65 -6.02
N GLY A 253 -8.86 13.51 -4.92
CA GLY A 253 -9.89 12.49 -4.80
C GLY A 253 -9.34 11.08 -4.58
N TYR A 254 -8.18 10.95 -3.92
CA TYR A 254 -7.65 9.67 -3.50
C TYR A 254 -8.68 8.91 -2.64
N ASP A 255 -8.82 7.61 -2.89
CA ASP A 255 -9.76 6.76 -2.15
C ASP A 255 -9.21 6.41 -0.76
N PHE A 256 -9.76 7.04 0.28
CA PHE A 256 -9.46 6.71 1.68
C PHE A 256 -10.53 5.78 2.31
N SER A 257 -11.30 5.06 1.50
CA SER A 257 -12.29 4.09 1.98
C SER A 257 -11.67 2.94 2.77
N GLY A 258 -10.44 2.55 2.45
CA GLY A 258 -9.71 1.43 3.06
C GLY A 258 -10.05 0.05 2.50
N ILE A 259 -10.91 -0.04 1.48
CA ILE A 259 -11.40 -1.32 0.95
C ILE A 259 -10.30 -2.07 0.20
N ASP A 260 -9.53 -1.37 -0.65
CA ASP A 260 -8.44 -1.99 -1.39
C ASP A 260 -7.28 -2.38 -0.47
N GLU A 261 -6.95 -1.57 0.55
CA GLU A 261 -5.97 -1.96 1.57
C GLU A 261 -6.43 -3.18 2.36
N LEU A 262 -7.69 -3.22 2.79
CA LEU A 262 -8.23 -4.35 3.54
C LEU A 262 -8.23 -5.64 2.68
N ARG A 263 -8.57 -5.53 1.39
CA ARG A 263 -8.50 -6.66 0.45
C ARG A 263 -7.06 -7.16 0.30
N LYS A 264 -6.08 -6.26 0.16
CA LYS A 264 -4.66 -6.62 0.09
C LYS A 264 -4.18 -7.34 1.36
N MET A 265 -4.59 -6.87 2.54
CA MET A 265 -4.18 -7.49 3.82
C MET A 265 -4.84 -8.86 4.09
N SER A 266 -6.05 -9.08 3.57
CA SER A 266 -6.84 -10.29 3.80
C SER A 266 -6.69 -11.37 2.72
N THR A 267 -6.02 -11.05 1.60
CA THR A 267 -5.77 -12.02 0.53
C THR A 267 -4.55 -12.90 0.90
N PRO A 268 -4.69 -14.24 0.89
CA PRO A 268 -3.57 -15.14 1.16
C PRO A 268 -2.42 -14.98 0.16
N PHE A 269 -1.18 -15.06 0.64
CA PHE A 269 0.02 -15.14 -0.22
C PHE A 269 0.14 -16.55 -0.81
N GLY A 270 -0.66 -16.86 -1.83
CA GLY A 270 -0.54 -18.12 -2.57
C GLY A 270 -0.75 -19.39 -1.74
N VAL A 271 -0.52 -20.55 -2.37
CA VAL A 271 -0.75 -21.87 -1.77
C VAL A 271 0.39 -22.20 -0.80
N GLY A 272 0.07 -22.38 0.49
CA GLY A 272 1.01 -22.90 1.49
C GLY A 272 1.50 -21.90 2.54
N PHE A 273 1.08 -20.63 2.50
CA PHE A 273 1.42 -19.63 3.51
C PHE A 273 0.17 -19.03 4.17
N SER A 274 0.28 -18.75 5.47
CA SER A 274 -0.74 -18.04 6.24
C SER A 274 -0.82 -16.58 5.77
N SER A 275 -2.01 -16.12 5.43
CA SER A 275 -2.32 -14.68 5.27
C SER A 275 -1.86 -13.87 6.49
N PHE A 276 -1.52 -12.58 6.32
CA PHE A 276 -1.21 -11.70 7.47
C PHE A 276 -2.41 -11.52 8.41
N GLY A 277 -3.63 -11.79 7.93
CA GLY A 277 -4.83 -11.83 8.76
C GLY A 277 -5.92 -12.74 8.21
N SER A 278 -7.05 -12.81 8.90
CA SER A 278 -8.17 -13.65 8.50
C SER A 278 -8.76 -13.21 7.15
N PRO A 279 -9.10 -14.14 6.24
CA PRO A 279 -9.80 -13.81 5.01
C PRO A 279 -11.23 -13.31 5.31
N PRO A 280 -11.88 -12.59 4.37
CA PRO A 280 -13.28 -12.25 4.52
C PRO A 280 -14.15 -13.51 4.62
N PRO A 281 -15.22 -13.51 5.45
CA PRO A 281 -16.23 -14.56 5.42
C PRO A 281 -16.89 -14.69 4.03
N ALA A 282 -17.61 -15.80 3.83
CA ALA A 282 -18.40 -15.97 2.61
C ALA A 282 -19.42 -14.83 2.49
N ALA A 283 -19.71 -14.39 1.25
CA ALA A 283 -20.64 -13.29 1.01
C ALA A 283 -22.04 -13.54 1.59
N SER A 284 -22.46 -14.80 1.72
CA SER A 284 -23.71 -15.22 2.36
C SER A 284 -23.76 -14.96 3.87
N ASP A 285 -22.60 -14.88 4.52
CA ASP A 285 -22.47 -14.76 5.98
C ASP A 285 -22.34 -13.30 6.42
N LEU A 286 -22.13 -12.39 5.47
CA LEU A 286 -22.02 -10.96 5.70
C LEU A 286 -23.39 -10.31 5.90
N GLN A 287 -23.50 -9.45 6.91
CA GLN A 287 -24.73 -8.74 7.29
C GLN A 287 -24.63 -7.23 6.98
N GLY A 288 -25.75 -6.62 6.61
CA GLY A 288 -25.83 -5.22 6.15
C GLY A 288 -25.54 -5.05 4.65
N PRO A 289 -25.06 -3.87 4.19
CA PRO A 289 -25.17 -2.59 4.92
C PRO A 289 -26.64 -2.28 5.20
N TYR A 290 -26.90 -1.54 6.27
CA TYR A 290 -28.25 -1.22 6.69
C TYR A 290 -28.74 0.00 5.91
N ARG A 291 -30.07 0.09 5.68
CA ARG A 291 -30.64 1.18 4.87
C ARG A 291 -30.35 2.54 5.53
N ASN A 292 -30.17 3.59 4.72
CA ASN A 292 -29.90 4.98 5.15
C ASN A 292 -30.89 5.58 6.17
N ASN A 293 -32.03 4.93 6.44
CA ASN A 293 -32.99 5.35 7.44
C ASN A 293 -32.77 4.74 8.84
N MET A 294 -31.79 3.84 9.01
CA MET A 294 -31.39 3.30 10.31
C MET A 294 -30.18 4.07 10.86
N VAL A 295 -30.39 5.34 11.20
CA VAL A 295 -29.38 6.18 11.84
C VAL A 295 -29.57 6.11 13.35
N ILE A 296 -28.60 5.52 14.06
CA ILE A 296 -28.59 5.45 15.53
C ILE A 296 -27.95 6.71 16.10
N PHE A 297 -26.82 7.12 15.52
CA PHE A 297 -26.00 8.23 15.95
C PHE A 297 -26.06 9.36 14.94
N GLU A 298 -26.42 10.55 15.39
CA GLU A 298 -26.27 11.75 14.59
C GLU A 298 -24.79 12.12 14.45
N ALA A 299 -24.49 12.98 13.47
CA ALA A 299 -23.13 13.45 13.23
C ALA A 299 -22.49 14.08 14.48
N TRP A 300 -23.28 14.81 15.27
CA TRP A 300 -22.84 15.42 16.52
C TRP A 300 -22.52 14.38 17.60
N ASP A 301 -23.27 13.29 17.67
CA ASP A 301 -23.02 12.20 18.63
C ASP A 301 -21.65 11.58 18.39
N ILE A 302 -21.37 11.18 17.14
CA ILE A 302 -20.11 10.54 16.75
C ILE A 302 -18.92 11.46 17.02
N GLU A 303 -19.07 12.76 16.77
CA GLU A 303 -18.02 13.74 17.02
C GLU A 303 -17.72 13.89 18.53
N ASN A 304 -18.75 13.93 19.38
CA ASN A 304 -18.53 13.98 20.83
C ASN A 304 -17.92 12.69 21.37
N LEU A 305 -18.33 11.52 20.85
CA LEU A 305 -17.72 10.24 21.20
C LEU A 305 -16.24 10.20 20.79
N ARG A 306 -15.92 10.67 19.58
CA ARG A 306 -14.53 10.82 19.11
C ARG A 306 -13.72 11.76 20.00
N ILE A 307 -14.29 12.89 20.42
CA ILE A 307 -13.60 13.83 21.32
C ILE A 307 -13.41 13.19 22.70
N ALA A 308 -14.41 12.49 23.23
CA ALA A 308 -14.37 11.85 24.54
C ALA A 308 -13.36 10.69 24.60
N SER A 309 -13.12 10.00 23.49
CA SER A 309 -12.11 8.93 23.43
C SER A 309 -10.67 9.44 23.43
N GLN A 310 -10.46 10.75 23.21
CA GLN A 310 -9.13 11.31 23.14
C GLN A 310 -8.59 11.61 24.53
N ASN A 311 -7.52 10.89 24.91
CA ASN A 311 -6.87 11.08 26.19
C ASN A 311 -6.30 12.51 26.32
N PRO A 312 -6.76 13.34 27.28
CA PRO A 312 -6.30 14.71 27.44
C PRO A 312 -4.80 14.81 27.77
N ARG A 313 -4.21 13.75 28.34
CA ARG A 313 -2.77 13.69 28.66
C ARG A 313 -1.89 13.44 27.43
N ARG A 314 -2.50 13.08 26.29
CA ARG A 314 -1.84 12.83 25.00
C ARG A 314 -2.43 13.75 23.92
N ALA A 315 -2.56 15.05 24.22
CA ALA A 315 -3.15 16.06 23.34
C ALA A 315 -2.58 16.07 21.91
N SER A 316 -1.35 15.57 21.69
CA SER A 316 -0.74 15.40 20.37
C SER A 316 -1.41 14.34 19.49
N CYS A 317 -2.31 13.50 20.03
CA CYS A 317 -3.03 12.46 19.29
C CYS A 317 -4.52 12.82 19.04
N SER A 318 -4.97 14.01 19.42
CA SER A 318 -6.34 14.45 19.13
C SER A 318 -6.46 14.77 17.64
N LYS A 319 -7.26 13.97 16.93
CA LYS A 319 -7.48 14.09 15.48
C LYS A 319 -8.94 14.27 15.16
N SER A 320 -9.24 15.16 14.22
CA SER A 320 -10.58 15.31 13.65
C SER A 320 -10.78 14.36 12.48
N PHE A 321 -12.03 14.14 12.08
CA PHE A 321 -12.33 13.49 10.81
C PHE A 321 -11.95 14.41 9.63
N ALA A 322 -11.45 13.83 8.53
CA ALA A 322 -11.21 14.58 7.30
C ALA A 322 -12.55 15.04 6.70
N GLU A 323 -12.69 16.33 6.41
CA GLU A 323 -13.98 16.93 6.04
C GLU A 323 -14.61 16.28 4.81
N GLN A 324 -13.81 15.99 3.78
CA GLN A 324 -14.24 15.33 2.54
C GLN A 324 -14.76 13.90 2.78
N TRP A 325 -14.34 13.26 3.87
CA TRP A 325 -14.70 11.88 4.22
C TRP A 325 -15.63 11.79 5.43
N LYS A 326 -15.97 12.91 6.06
CA LYS A 326 -16.70 12.95 7.33
C LYS A 326 -18.06 12.24 7.25
N HIS A 327 -18.80 12.44 6.16
CA HIS A 327 -20.06 11.74 5.92
C HIS A 327 -19.86 10.21 5.83
N HIS A 328 -18.86 9.75 5.08
CA HIS A 328 -18.53 8.32 4.96
C HIS A 328 -18.10 7.73 6.30
N THR A 329 -17.35 8.46 7.10
CA THR A 329 -16.96 8.05 8.45
C THR A 329 -18.18 7.92 9.37
N HIS A 330 -19.09 8.89 9.38
CA HIS A 330 -20.30 8.84 10.19
C HIS A 330 -21.23 7.69 9.79
N SER A 331 -21.38 7.46 8.49
CA SER A 331 -22.19 6.38 7.98
C SER A 331 -21.56 5.01 8.28
N LEU A 332 -20.23 4.88 8.21
CA LEU A 332 -19.52 3.66 8.62
C LEU A 332 -19.77 3.31 10.09
N PHE A 333 -19.65 4.28 11.00
CA PHE A 333 -19.93 4.05 12.42
C PHE A 333 -21.38 3.64 12.67
N ASN A 334 -22.34 4.27 12.00
CA ASN A 334 -23.75 3.88 12.10
C ASN A 334 -23.99 2.46 11.60
N ASP A 335 -23.39 2.08 10.47
CA ASP A 335 -23.53 0.74 9.92
C ASP A 335 -22.91 -0.33 10.82
N LEU A 336 -21.75 -0.04 11.44
CA LEU A 336 -21.14 -0.91 12.45
C LEU A 336 -22.03 -1.03 13.69
N ALA A 337 -22.63 0.06 14.14
CA ALA A 337 -23.56 0.05 15.27
C ALA A 337 -24.84 -0.75 14.97
N CYS A 338 -25.42 -0.58 13.78
CA CYS A 338 -26.58 -1.35 13.31
C CYS A 338 -26.25 -2.85 13.21
N TYR A 339 -25.07 -3.18 12.67
CA TYR A 339 -24.57 -4.55 12.65
C TYR A 339 -24.47 -5.15 14.07
N TYR A 340 -23.93 -4.39 15.02
CA TYR A 340 -23.82 -4.84 16.40
C TYR A 340 -25.20 -5.07 17.04
N LEU A 341 -26.15 -4.16 16.80
CA LEU A 341 -27.52 -4.33 17.25
C LEU A 341 -28.15 -5.61 16.70
N ASP A 342 -28.06 -5.83 15.39
CA ASP A 342 -28.70 -6.95 14.72
C ASP A 342 -28.05 -8.30 15.08
N ARG A 343 -26.72 -8.36 15.16
CA ARG A 343 -26.00 -9.61 15.41
C ARG A 343 -25.86 -9.96 16.89
N CYS A 344 -25.57 -8.97 17.74
CA CYS A 344 -25.19 -9.20 19.13
C CYS A 344 -26.32 -8.90 20.11
N ILE A 345 -27.21 -7.95 19.82
CA ILE A 345 -28.26 -7.54 20.77
C ILE A 345 -29.59 -8.21 20.45
N ARG A 346 -30.03 -8.14 19.20
CA ARG A 346 -31.35 -8.60 18.73
C ARG A 346 -31.69 -10.04 19.13
N PRO A 347 -30.76 -11.03 19.11
CA PRO A 347 -31.08 -12.40 19.54
C PRO A 347 -31.51 -12.53 21.01
N HIS A 348 -31.19 -11.54 21.85
CA HIS A 348 -31.43 -11.56 23.29
C HIS A 348 -32.61 -10.66 23.70
N ILE A 349 -33.13 -9.83 22.79
CA ILE A 349 -34.22 -8.89 23.09
C ILE A 349 -35.52 -9.64 23.41
N GLY A 350 -36.11 -9.31 24.56
CA GLY A 350 -37.37 -9.89 25.04
C GLY A 350 -37.26 -11.32 25.58
N LEU A 351 -36.04 -11.84 25.77
CA LEU A 351 -35.80 -13.12 26.44
C LEU A 351 -35.57 -12.99 27.95
N TYR A 352 -35.18 -11.81 28.41
CA TYR A 352 -34.78 -11.54 29.79
C TYR A 352 -35.47 -10.28 30.30
N ASP A 353 -35.99 -10.34 31.52
CA ASP A 353 -36.59 -9.18 32.19
C ASP A 353 -35.54 -8.36 32.94
N GLU A 354 -34.47 -9.00 33.41
CA GLU A 354 -33.39 -8.39 34.18
C GLU A 354 -32.16 -8.08 33.31
N VAL A 355 -31.70 -6.82 33.40
CA VAL A 355 -30.54 -6.30 32.66
C VAL A 355 -29.28 -7.13 32.91
N GLU A 356 -29.05 -7.53 34.16
CA GLU A 356 -27.86 -8.32 34.54
C GLU A 356 -27.86 -9.71 33.90
N VAL A 357 -29.02 -10.36 33.80
CA VAL A 357 -29.16 -11.67 33.17
C VAL A 357 -28.89 -11.57 31.67
N MET A 358 -29.43 -10.53 31.01
CA MET A 358 -29.14 -10.27 29.59
C MET A 358 -27.66 -9.98 29.37
N ALA A 359 -27.04 -9.15 30.22
CA ALA A 359 -25.62 -8.81 30.13
C ALA A 359 -24.73 -10.06 30.25
N ASN A 360 -25.02 -10.95 31.20
CA ASN A 360 -24.30 -12.21 31.37
C ASN A 360 -24.42 -13.11 30.12
N SER A 361 -25.54 -13.08 29.42
CA SER A 361 -25.73 -13.85 28.19
C SER A 361 -24.98 -13.27 26.99
N ILE A 362 -24.91 -11.95 26.86
CA ILE A 362 -24.26 -11.28 25.72
C ILE A 362 -22.74 -11.27 25.90
N PHE A 363 -22.27 -10.99 27.13
CA PHE A 363 -20.86 -10.84 27.49
C PHE A 363 -20.39 -12.03 28.32
N ALA A 364 -20.55 -13.24 27.79
CA ALA A 364 -20.32 -14.47 28.54
C ALA A 364 -18.88 -14.60 29.09
N ARG A 365 -17.90 -13.89 28.51
CA ARG A 365 -16.50 -13.98 28.92
C ARG A 365 -16.06 -12.85 29.85
N HIS A 366 -16.97 -12.00 30.32
CA HIS A 366 -16.64 -10.82 31.14
C HIS A 366 -15.91 -11.13 32.46
N VAL A 367 -16.00 -12.36 32.98
CA VAL A 367 -15.20 -12.80 34.14
C VAL A 367 -13.81 -13.28 33.72
N GLU A 368 -13.74 -14.06 32.63
CA GLU A 368 -12.50 -14.66 32.12
C GLU A 368 -11.56 -13.63 31.48
N SER A 369 -12.11 -12.57 30.89
CA SER A 369 -11.35 -11.54 30.19
C SER A 369 -10.56 -10.61 31.13
N GLY A 370 -10.77 -10.72 32.45
CA GLY A 370 -10.13 -9.86 33.46
C GLY A 370 -10.62 -8.40 33.39
N PRO A 371 -10.25 -7.54 34.35
CA PRO A 371 -10.84 -6.21 34.53
C PRO A 371 -10.62 -5.24 33.36
N ASN A 372 -9.67 -5.54 32.46
CA ASN A 372 -9.33 -4.71 31.29
C ASN A 372 -9.73 -5.36 29.97
N GLY A 373 -10.48 -6.47 29.99
CA GLY A 373 -10.92 -7.16 28.79
C GLY A 373 -12.16 -6.51 28.17
N LEU A 374 -12.31 -6.60 26.85
CA LEU A 374 -13.42 -5.95 26.13
C LEU A 374 -14.79 -6.38 26.69
N ASP A 375 -15.03 -7.68 26.85
CA ASP A 375 -16.30 -8.20 27.43
C ASP A 375 -16.58 -7.62 28.83
N SER A 376 -15.56 -7.44 29.67
CA SER A 376 -15.71 -6.84 31.00
C SER A 376 -16.11 -5.36 30.93
N HIS A 377 -15.52 -4.61 30.00
CA HIS A 377 -15.91 -3.23 29.74
C HIS A 377 -17.34 -3.14 29.20
N LEU A 378 -17.69 -3.94 28.19
CA LEU A 378 -19.03 -3.95 27.61
C LEU A 378 -20.09 -4.36 28.65
N TYR A 379 -19.82 -5.38 29.47
CA TYR A 379 -20.69 -5.79 30.58
C TYR A 379 -20.92 -4.65 31.57
N ARG A 380 -19.85 -3.96 32.00
CA ARG A 380 -19.95 -2.82 32.92
C ARG A 380 -20.77 -1.68 32.30
N HIS A 381 -20.50 -1.34 31.04
CA HIS A 381 -21.24 -0.29 30.34
C HIS A 381 -22.72 -0.63 30.14
N PHE A 382 -23.04 -1.90 29.90
CA PHE A 382 -24.42 -2.36 29.77
C PHE A 382 -25.19 -2.32 31.10
N THR A 383 -24.57 -2.79 32.19
CA THR A 383 -25.22 -2.90 33.51
C THR A 383 -25.24 -1.59 34.30
N GLN A 384 -24.33 -0.66 33.99
CA GLN A 384 -24.20 0.64 34.66
C GLN A 384 -24.21 1.77 33.62
N PRO A 385 -25.29 1.95 32.84
CA PRO A 385 -25.30 2.89 31.72
C PRO A 385 -25.12 4.34 32.15
N ASP A 386 -25.58 4.70 33.36
CA ASP A 386 -25.49 6.05 33.90
C ASP A 386 -24.14 6.33 34.60
N ALA A 387 -23.23 5.35 34.68
CA ALA A 387 -21.91 5.53 35.25
C ALA A 387 -21.00 6.31 34.27
N GLU A 388 -20.36 7.37 34.78
CA GLU A 388 -19.39 8.22 34.06
C GLU A 388 -19.95 8.81 32.76
N PRO A 389 -20.99 9.67 32.83
CA PRO A 389 -21.66 10.21 31.64
C PRO A 389 -20.69 10.92 30.69
N ILE A 390 -20.90 10.74 29.38
CA ILE A 390 -20.09 11.38 28.34
C ILE A 390 -20.61 12.80 28.11
N SER A 391 -19.74 13.79 28.30
CA SER A 391 -20.08 15.19 28.07
C SER A 391 -20.50 15.44 26.61
N GLY A 392 -21.65 16.09 26.41
CA GLY A 392 -22.14 16.49 25.09
C GLY A 392 -22.83 15.38 24.27
N PHE A 393 -22.84 14.14 24.73
CA PHE A 393 -23.50 13.01 24.07
C PHE A 393 -24.99 12.90 24.45
N ASP A 394 -25.89 12.85 23.46
CA ASP A 394 -27.33 12.71 23.69
C ASP A 394 -27.72 11.24 23.93
N ALA A 395 -27.39 10.74 25.12
CA ALA A 395 -27.66 9.35 25.49
C ALA A 395 -29.17 9.01 25.48
N ASP A 396 -30.03 9.96 25.85
CA ASP A 396 -31.48 9.74 25.89
C ASP A 396 -32.06 9.65 24.46
N GLY A 397 -31.67 10.56 23.56
CA GLY A 397 -32.09 10.52 22.16
C GLY A 397 -31.61 9.27 21.43
N VAL A 398 -30.34 8.89 21.61
CA VAL A 398 -29.77 7.66 21.02
C VAL A 398 -30.46 6.41 21.58
N SER A 399 -30.68 6.33 22.91
CA SER A 399 -31.41 5.23 23.54
C SER A 399 -32.84 5.11 23.01
N GLY A 400 -33.52 6.24 22.78
CA GLY A 400 -34.83 6.31 22.13
C GLY A 400 -34.82 5.72 20.73
N ARG A 401 -33.88 6.12 19.87
CA ARG A 401 -33.72 5.57 18.51
C ARG A 401 -33.41 4.07 18.50
N ILE A 402 -32.54 3.61 19.39
CA ILE A 402 -32.25 2.17 19.56
C ILE A 402 -33.52 1.41 19.91
N LYS A 403 -34.31 1.94 20.85
CA LYS A 403 -35.59 1.33 21.23
C LYS A 403 -36.53 1.27 20.02
N GLU A 404 -36.69 2.35 19.27
CA GLU A 404 -37.52 2.37 18.06
C GLU A 404 -37.08 1.36 16.99
N ILE A 405 -35.77 1.19 16.80
CA ILE A 405 -35.21 0.22 15.85
C ILE A 405 -35.50 -1.23 16.29
N LEU A 406 -35.45 -1.52 17.59
CA LEU A 406 -35.59 -2.88 18.12
C LEU A 406 -37.05 -3.27 18.42
N VAL A 407 -37.96 -2.30 18.64
CA VAL A 407 -39.39 -2.53 19.00
C VAL A 407 -40.18 -3.38 17.99
N PRO A 408 -40.07 -3.18 16.66
CA PRO A 408 -40.92 -3.89 15.68
C PRO A 408 -40.77 -5.42 15.71
N GLU A 409 -39.67 -5.93 16.26
CA GLU A 409 -39.31 -7.35 16.25
C GLU A 409 -39.22 -7.96 17.66
N ALA A 410 -39.39 -7.14 18.71
CA ALA A 410 -39.30 -7.59 20.08
C ALA A 410 -40.55 -8.37 20.49
N ARG A 411 -40.35 -9.55 21.11
CA ARG A 411 -41.46 -10.36 21.65
C ARG A 411 -42.18 -9.67 22.82
N SER A 412 -41.53 -8.69 23.44
CA SER A 412 -42.01 -7.87 24.55
C SER A 412 -41.47 -6.44 24.43
N LEU A 413 -42.07 -5.49 25.16
CA LEU A 413 -41.57 -4.11 25.22
C LEU A 413 -40.14 -4.09 25.79
N ILE A 414 -39.22 -3.47 25.07
CA ILE A 414 -37.85 -3.24 25.55
C ILE A 414 -37.91 -2.26 26.72
N SER A 415 -37.43 -2.68 27.89
CA SER A 415 -37.37 -1.80 29.04
C SER A 415 -36.38 -0.64 28.79
N PRO A 416 -36.62 0.55 29.37
CA PRO A 416 -35.71 1.69 29.21
C PRO A 416 -34.27 1.38 29.64
N ASP A 417 -34.09 0.52 30.65
CA ASP A 417 -32.77 0.18 31.17
C ASP A 417 -31.96 -0.65 30.18
N HIS A 418 -32.61 -1.55 29.44
CA HIS A 418 -31.95 -2.30 28.37
C HIS A 418 -31.50 -1.38 27.23
N SER A 419 -32.35 -0.45 26.77
CA SER A 419 -31.97 0.46 25.67
C SER A 419 -30.85 1.42 26.08
N LYS A 420 -30.83 1.87 27.34
CA LYS A 420 -29.73 2.64 27.92
C LYS A 420 -28.43 1.84 27.99
N GLY A 421 -28.49 0.58 28.44
CA GLY A 421 -27.33 -0.32 28.46
C GLY A 421 -26.73 -0.53 27.07
N VAL A 422 -27.58 -0.80 26.07
CA VAL A 422 -27.16 -0.92 24.67
C VAL A 422 -26.56 0.37 24.13
N CYS A 423 -27.19 1.52 24.41
CA CYS A 423 -26.68 2.84 24.02
C CYS A 423 -25.26 3.05 24.57
N ARG A 424 -25.02 2.73 25.84
CA ARG A 424 -23.72 2.90 26.49
C ARG A 424 -22.65 1.98 25.88
N VAL A 425 -23.01 0.73 25.57
CA VAL A 425 -22.14 -0.23 24.89
C VAL A 425 -21.72 0.26 23.51
N LEU A 426 -22.67 0.71 22.68
CA LEU A 426 -22.37 1.23 21.34
C LEU A 426 -21.51 2.50 21.41
N ALA A 427 -21.80 3.41 22.34
CA ALA A 427 -21.01 4.61 22.58
C ALA A 427 -19.55 4.25 22.92
N TYR A 428 -19.35 3.28 23.81
CA TYR A 428 -18.01 2.80 24.17
C TYR A 428 -17.26 2.18 22.98
N LEU A 429 -17.92 1.32 22.19
CA LEU A 429 -17.31 0.74 20.99
C LEU A 429 -16.86 1.82 19.98
N ILE A 430 -17.68 2.85 19.75
CA ILE A 430 -17.29 3.97 18.87
C ILE A 430 -16.10 4.72 19.45
N MET A 431 -16.04 4.93 20.77
CA MET A 431 -14.90 5.58 21.42
C MET A 431 -13.61 4.78 21.24
N GLU A 432 -13.62 3.48 21.53
CA GLU A 432 -12.46 2.59 21.38
C GLU A 432 -11.97 2.54 19.93
N ILE A 433 -12.89 2.35 18.97
CA ILE A 433 -12.55 2.35 17.54
C ILE A 433 -11.98 3.71 17.12
N SER A 434 -12.50 4.83 17.65
CA SER A 434 -12.00 6.17 17.35
C SER A 434 -10.60 6.41 17.93
N GLU A 435 -10.30 5.87 19.11
CA GLU A 435 -8.96 5.92 19.68
C GLU A 435 -7.97 5.11 18.82
N LEU A 436 -8.31 3.87 18.47
CA LEU A 436 -7.49 3.03 17.60
C LEU A 436 -7.27 3.67 16.21
N ALA A 437 -8.32 4.25 15.62
CA ALA A 437 -8.20 4.98 14.36
C ALA A 437 -7.31 6.23 14.47
N SER A 438 -7.30 6.91 15.62
CA SER A 438 -6.41 8.05 15.86
C SER A 438 -4.93 7.63 15.87
N TYR A 439 -4.60 6.51 16.52
CA TYR A 439 -3.26 5.93 16.48
C TYR A 439 -2.87 5.52 15.07
N ARG A 440 -3.76 4.85 14.35
CA ARG A 440 -3.49 4.41 12.98
C ARG A 440 -3.27 5.56 12.00
N ALA A 441 -4.02 6.64 12.14
CA ALA A 441 -3.76 7.87 11.42
C ALA A 441 -2.35 8.41 11.75
N SER A 442 -1.83 8.20 12.97
CA SER A 442 -0.50 8.69 13.38
C SER A 442 0.60 7.87 12.74
N ASP A 443 0.43 6.56 12.74
CA ASP A 443 1.35 5.63 12.08
C ASP A 443 1.42 5.92 10.57
N SER A 444 0.31 6.40 10.01
CA SER A 444 0.24 6.86 8.62
C SER A 444 0.63 8.32 8.41
N SER A 445 1.19 8.98 9.44
CA SER A 445 1.62 10.39 9.42
C SER A 445 0.54 11.39 8.99
N ARG A 446 -0.74 11.11 9.29
CA ARG A 446 -1.90 11.97 9.02
C ARG A 446 -2.37 12.68 10.29
N LEU A 447 -2.85 13.92 10.16
CA LEU A 447 -3.48 14.66 11.27
C LEU A 447 -5.00 14.44 11.37
N GLN A 448 -5.61 13.79 10.38
CA GLN A 448 -7.05 13.54 10.34
C GLN A 448 -7.34 12.06 10.15
N ILE A 449 -8.47 11.62 10.70
CA ILE A 449 -8.98 10.25 10.60
C ILE A 449 -9.84 10.14 9.34
N VAL A 450 -9.63 9.06 8.59
CA VAL A 450 -10.43 8.66 7.42
C VAL A 450 -11.01 7.25 7.60
N PRO A 451 -11.97 6.80 6.78
CA PRO A 451 -12.57 5.48 6.93
C PRO A 451 -11.56 4.32 6.94
N SER A 452 -10.47 4.42 6.17
CA SER A 452 -9.42 3.41 6.16
C SER A 452 -8.78 3.18 7.53
N ASP A 453 -8.60 4.24 8.33
CA ASP A 453 -8.07 4.13 9.69
C ASP A 453 -9.01 3.29 10.57
N ILE A 454 -10.33 3.50 10.44
CA ILE A 454 -11.35 2.75 11.20
C ILE A 454 -11.35 1.27 10.81
N ARG A 455 -11.45 0.98 9.51
CA ARG A 455 -11.52 -0.40 9.00
C ARG A 455 -10.32 -1.21 9.40
N LEU A 456 -9.15 -0.64 9.15
CA LEU A 456 -7.92 -1.38 9.34
C LEU A 456 -7.61 -1.52 10.83
N SER A 457 -7.98 -0.55 11.67
CA SER A 457 -7.91 -0.70 13.13
C SER A 457 -8.80 -1.83 13.65
N ILE A 458 -10.05 -1.93 13.17
CA ILE A 458 -10.94 -3.07 13.48
C ILE A 458 -10.33 -4.38 13.00
N TYR A 459 -9.74 -4.40 11.80
CA TYR A 459 -9.16 -5.62 11.22
C TYR A 459 -7.94 -6.13 12.00
N THR A 460 -7.09 -5.23 12.49
CA THR A 460 -5.86 -5.59 13.21
C THR A 460 -6.06 -5.83 14.70
N ASP A 461 -7.12 -5.27 15.29
CA ASP A 461 -7.47 -5.52 16.69
C ASP A 461 -8.27 -6.82 16.83
N ARG A 462 -7.79 -7.75 17.65
CA ARG A 462 -8.38 -9.09 17.76
C ARG A 462 -9.82 -9.06 18.27
N ASP A 463 -10.10 -8.24 19.26
CA ASP A 463 -11.39 -8.25 19.95
C ASP A 463 -12.44 -7.50 19.10
N MET A 464 -12.05 -6.37 18.50
CA MET A 464 -12.89 -5.65 17.53
C MET A 464 -13.15 -6.50 16.29
N PHE A 465 -12.13 -7.18 15.75
CA PHE A 465 -12.30 -8.06 14.61
C PHE A 465 -13.28 -9.19 14.93
N GLN A 466 -13.17 -9.81 16.10
CA GLN A 466 -14.07 -10.90 16.50
C GLN A 466 -15.55 -10.47 16.47
N ILE A 467 -15.85 -9.23 16.86
CA ILE A 467 -17.18 -8.63 16.80
C ILE A 467 -17.58 -8.36 15.34
N PHE A 468 -16.77 -7.60 14.60
CA PHE A 468 -17.17 -6.98 13.32
C PHE A 468 -16.81 -7.77 12.06
N GLN A 469 -16.14 -8.91 12.15
CA GLN A 469 -15.69 -9.70 10.98
C GLN A 469 -16.82 -10.13 10.03
N TYR A 470 -18.09 -10.16 10.44
CA TYR A 470 -19.22 -10.46 9.54
C TYR A 470 -19.98 -9.22 9.07
N SER A 471 -19.47 -8.02 9.34
CA SER A 471 -20.07 -6.78 8.87
C SER A 471 -19.76 -6.56 7.39
N LYS A 472 -20.79 -6.44 6.55
CA LYS A 472 -20.60 -6.06 5.14
C LYS A 472 -20.04 -4.65 5.03
N ALA A 473 -20.41 -3.76 5.96
CA ALA A 473 -19.85 -2.43 6.02
C ALA A 473 -18.33 -2.50 6.14
N LEU A 474 -17.77 -3.33 7.03
CA LEU A 474 -16.31 -3.54 7.21
C LEU A 474 -15.61 -3.90 5.89
N TRP A 475 -16.13 -4.89 5.16
CA TRP A 475 -15.45 -5.52 4.03
C TRP A 475 -15.72 -4.90 2.66
N GLN A 476 -16.91 -4.34 2.45
CA GLN A 476 -17.39 -3.95 1.12
C GLN A 476 -17.66 -2.44 0.99
N GLY A 477 -17.64 -1.70 2.09
CA GLY A 477 -17.99 -0.29 2.08
C GLY A 477 -19.47 -0.05 2.34
N LEU A 478 -19.83 1.23 2.28
CA LEU A 478 -21.22 1.69 2.31
C LEU A 478 -21.80 1.53 0.90
N GLY A 479 -23.05 1.09 0.80
CA GLY A 479 -23.77 0.94 -0.48
C GLY A 479 -24.35 2.25 -1.01
#